data_AF-A0A9W9YD67-F1
#
_entry.id   AF-A0A9W9YD67-F1
#
_cell.length_a   1.000
_cell.length_b   1.000
_cell.length_c   1.000
_cell.angle_alpha   90.00
_cell.angle_beta   90.00
_cell.angle_gamma   90.00
#
_symmetry.space_group_name_H-M   'P 1'
#
loop_
_entity.id
_entity.type
_entity.pdbx_description
1 polymer ?
#
loop_
_entity_poly.entity_id
_entity_poly.type
_entity_poly.pdbx_seq_one_letter_code
_entity_poly.pdbx_strand_id
1 'polypeptide(L)'
;MMLWWILLILGIAKGDNRVEFDVTETSIFSASINCLTSYQTAHKITCSFHLKNNGQRDYSVLKWRTPLEGMTSDCLTVTRNGEKIQYDGIYMKRSLPGPDEFLLMAAGQTVSSTFDVSMGYDMTKAGTYSIAVDTYLEYAVGSVKGLNVPGKPGIQTKIAHLSSPAEVFQVIANDLTKRTLGQRARSLEDRKRFSDKSFSRRMLGPKRPLSEQNDAAAVAPLGAIVKHCTASQRRATKEVHRAAYHSIKSAIPDLENNPGRVKTWFGETPVKDATKIFEKMEEILRSDKITYVFGGKYCEKDMFAYTFPGTRKIYLCKSYQKSPKLSGFDNKMGILTHELSHALGHTDDKLYGQSACKQLAKKAPRRALKNADNYEYFVETLG
;
A
#
# COMPACT_ATOMS: atom_id res chain seq x y z
N MET A 1 -33.04 -24.71 -39.34
CA MET A 1 -33.59 -23.80 -38.32
C MET A 1 -33.47 -24.48 -36.97
N MET A 2 -32.36 -24.28 -36.25
CA MET A 2 -32.17 -24.78 -34.87
C MET A 2 -31.56 -23.63 -34.06
N LEU A 3 -32.36 -23.08 -33.14
CA LEU A 3 -31.97 -22.04 -32.20
C LEU A 3 -31.15 -22.66 -31.07
N TRP A 4 -29.89 -22.26 -30.94
CA TRP A 4 -29.10 -22.45 -29.73
C TRP A 4 -29.45 -21.34 -28.73
N TRP A 5 -29.94 -21.74 -27.55
CA TRP A 5 -30.12 -20.85 -26.41
C TRP A 5 -28.75 -20.55 -25.80
N ILE A 6 -28.26 -19.32 -25.95
CA ILE A 6 -27.11 -18.82 -25.19
C ILE A 6 -27.63 -18.38 -23.82
N LEU A 7 -27.35 -19.19 -22.80
CA LEU A 7 -27.45 -18.79 -21.40
C LEU A 7 -26.37 -17.73 -21.12
N LEU A 8 -26.79 -16.47 -21.14
CA LEU A 8 -26.02 -15.35 -20.61
C LEU A 8 -25.95 -15.51 -19.09
N ILE A 9 -24.86 -16.08 -18.59
CA ILE A 9 -24.49 -15.95 -17.18
C ILE A 9 -24.07 -14.49 -16.99
N LEU A 10 -25.06 -13.64 -16.70
CA LEU A 10 -24.85 -12.35 -16.07
C LEU A 10 -24.19 -12.63 -14.72
N GLY A 11 -22.86 -12.59 -14.70
CA GLY A 11 -22.12 -12.41 -13.46
C GLY A 11 -22.69 -11.18 -12.78
N ILE A 12 -23.33 -11.37 -11.63
CA ILE A 12 -23.79 -10.30 -10.77
C ILE A 12 -22.55 -9.44 -10.48
N ALA A 13 -22.43 -8.31 -11.17
CA ALA A 13 -21.46 -7.29 -10.85
C ALA A 13 -21.76 -6.88 -9.41
N LYS A 14 -20.92 -7.35 -8.50
CA LYS A 14 -20.91 -6.93 -7.10
C LYS A 14 -20.84 -5.40 -7.16
N GLY A 15 -21.91 -4.72 -6.73
CA GLY A 15 -22.13 -3.30 -7.02
C GLY A 15 -20.87 -2.49 -6.79
N ASP A 16 -20.27 -1.98 -7.86
CA ASP A 16 -19.04 -1.19 -7.78
C ASP A 16 -19.31 0.03 -6.90
N ASN A 17 -18.55 0.17 -5.80
CA ASN A 17 -18.51 1.41 -5.05
C ASN A 17 -18.07 2.51 -6.03
N ARG A 18 -18.98 3.43 -6.35
CA ARG A 18 -18.67 4.58 -7.19
C ARG A 18 -17.98 5.62 -6.32
N VAL A 19 -16.79 6.01 -6.75
CA VAL A 19 -15.97 7.02 -6.10
C VAL A 19 -15.77 8.19 -7.05
N GLU A 20 -16.06 9.40 -6.57
CA GLU A 20 -15.93 10.63 -7.35
C GLU A 20 -14.99 11.62 -6.65
N PHE A 21 -14.17 12.34 -7.41
CA PHE A 21 -13.40 13.44 -6.83
C PHE A 21 -14.32 14.61 -6.55
N ASP A 22 -14.26 15.12 -5.34
CA ASP A 22 -14.90 16.37 -4.98
C ASP A 22 -14.12 17.52 -5.62
N VAL A 23 -14.80 18.25 -6.51
CA VAL A 23 -14.23 19.36 -7.27
C VAL A 23 -14.76 20.71 -6.78
N THR A 24 -15.48 20.74 -5.65
CA THR A 24 -15.95 22.00 -5.07
C THR A 24 -14.77 22.79 -4.51
N GLU A 25 -14.75 24.10 -4.76
CA GLU A 25 -13.72 25.00 -4.23
C GLU A 25 -13.82 25.20 -2.71
N THR A 26 -14.98 24.93 -2.12
CA THR A 26 -15.19 25.01 -0.67
C THR A 26 -14.75 23.73 0.02
N SER A 27 -13.73 23.83 0.88
CA SER A 27 -13.28 22.68 1.67
C SER A 27 -14.30 22.33 2.75
N ILE A 28 -15.00 21.20 2.58
CA ILE A 28 -15.95 20.66 3.56
C ILE A 28 -15.25 20.33 4.88
N PHE A 29 -14.00 19.88 4.81
CA PHE A 29 -13.23 19.45 5.97
C PHE A 29 -12.01 20.33 6.20
N SER A 30 -11.62 20.52 7.45
CA SER A 30 -10.33 21.10 7.82
C SER A 30 -9.62 20.23 8.84
N ALA A 31 -8.30 20.24 8.79
CA ALA A 31 -7.44 19.46 9.68
C ALA A 31 -6.49 20.35 10.47
N SER A 32 -6.18 19.93 11.70
CA SER A 32 -5.05 20.45 12.47
C SER A 32 -4.31 19.33 13.20
N ILE A 33 -3.04 19.57 13.48
CA ILE A 33 -2.20 18.71 14.29
C ILE A 33 -1.71 19.54 15.48
N ASN A 34 -1.66 18.93 16.66
CA ASN A 34 -1.04 19.52 17.85
C ASN A 34 -0.01 18.56 18.43
N CYS A 35 1.22 19.05 18.60
CA CYS A 35 2.33 18.30 19.18
C CYS A 35 2.85 19.01 20.43
N LEU A 36 3.61 18.30 21.28
CA LEU A 36 4.49 18.95 22.24
C LEU A 36 5.57 19.73 21.49
N THR A 37 6.07 20.79 22.12
CA THR A 37 7.12 21.66 21.56
C THR A 37 8.48 20.95 21.42
N SER A 38 8.72 19.91 22.21
CA SER A 38 9.96 19.13 22.14
C SER A 38 9.78 17.67 22.54
N TYR A 39 10.65 16.82 21.99
CA TYR A 39 10.77 15.40 22.30
C TYR A 39 12.23 14.96 22.30
N GLN A 40 12.49 13.76 22.84
CA GLN A 40 13.79 13.10 22.73
C GLN A 40 13.75 11.96 21.72
N THR A 41 14.85 11.73 21.02
CA THR A 41 15.01 10.63 20.03
C THR A 41 14.71 9.23 20.60
N ALA A 42 14.77 9.04 21.91
CA ALA A 42 14.44 7.78 22.59
C ALA A 42 12.93 7.52 22.73
N HIS A 43 12.10 8.57 22.63
CA HIS A 43 10.70 8.52 23.01
C HIS A 43 9.75 8.40 21.81
N LYS A 44 8.49 8.08 22.11
CA LYS A 44 7.37 8.25 21.17
C LYS A 44 7.22 9.73 20.84
N ILE A 45 6.87 10.02 19.60
CA ILE A 45 6.56 11.37 19.13
C ILE A 45 5.06 11.40 18.92
N THR A 46 4.31 11.60 20.01
CA THR A 46 2.85 11.50 20.02
C THR A 46 2.21 12.86 19.79
N CYS A 47 1.48 12.99 18.70
CA CYS A 47 0.70 14.19 18.39
C CYS A 47 -0.79 13.88 18.35
N SER A 48 -1.60 14.93 18.49
CA SER A 48 -3.06 14.87 18.34
C SER A 48 -3.44 15.37 16.95
N PHE A 49 -4.37 14.66 16.31
CA PHE A 49 -4.98 15.06 15.04
C PHE A 49 -6.43 15.44 15.28
N HIS A 50 -6.87 16.52 14.64
CA HIS A 50 -8.24 17.01 14.68
C HIS A 50 -8.77 17.16 13.26
N LEU A 51 -9.94 16.58 12.99
CA LEU A 51 -10.67 16.73 11.74
C LEU A 51 -12.01 17.41 12.03
N LYS A 52 -12.28 18.52 11.37
CA LYS A 52 -13.52 19.28 11.52
C LYS A 52 -14.36 19.18 10.27
N ASN A 53 -15.66 18.92 10.45
CA ASN A 53 -16.68 19.10 9.44
C ASN A 53 -17.16 20.56 9.45
N ASN A 54 -16.76 21.35 8.44
CA ASN A 54 -17.21 22.73 8.26
C ASN A 54 -18.51 22.83 7.46
N GLY A 55 -19.03 21.70 6.96
CA GLY A 55 -20.27 21.61 6.21
C GLY A 55 -21.52 21.72 7.09
N GLN A 56 -22.66 21.82 6.41
CA GLN A 56 -24.00 21.94 7.00
C GLN A 56 -24.75 20.61 7.06
N ARG A 57 -24.06 19.50 6.77
CA ARG A 57 -24.63 18.15 6.75
C ARG A 57 -23.76 17.21 7.56
N ASP A 58 -24.34 16.08 7.91
CA ASP A 58 -23.60 14.97 8.47
C ASP A 58 -22.83 14.25 7.35
N TYR A 59 -21.62 13.79 7.66
CA TYR A 59 -20.78 13.03 6.74
C TYR A 59 -20.16 11.83 7.44
N SER A 60 -20.11 10.70 6.75
CA SER A 60 -19.31 9.55 7.18
C SER A 60 -17.94 9.65 6.52
N VAL A 61 -16.87 9.79 7.29
CA VAL A 61 -15.49 9.89 6.78
C VAL A 61 -14.75 8.57 6.96
N LEU A 62 -14.05 8.10 5.93
CA LEU A 62 -13.23 6.91 6.01
C LEU A 62 -12.02 7.20 6.91
N LYS A 63 -11.80 6.37 7.95
CA LYS A 63 -10.65 6.55 8.86
C LYS A 63 -9.32 6.31 8.14
N TRP A 64 -9.33 5.44 7.13
CA TRP A 64 -8.13 4.98 6.46
C TRP A 64 -7.35 6.12 5.81
N ARG A 65 -6.02 6.00 5.80
CA ARG A 65 -5.13 6.98 5.16
C ARG A 65 -5.18 8.36 5.81
N THR A 66 -5.60 8.40 7.07
CA THR A 66 -5.62 9.59 7.92
C THR A 66 -5.08 9.22 9.30
N PRO A 67 -4.64 10.21 10.11
CA PRO A 67 -4.23 9.92 11.48
C PRO A 67 -5.35 9.38 12.40
N LEU A 68 -6.63 9.35 11.96
CA LEU A 68 -7.74 8.76 12.73
C LEU A 68 -7.55 7.27 13.02
N GLU A 69 -6.78 6.54 12.20
CA GLU A 69 -6.41 5.14 12.44
C GLU A 69 -4.98 4.98 13.00
N GLY A 70 -4.35 6.08 13.42
CA GLY A 70 -2.97 6.10 13.86
C GLY A 70 -1.97 6.26 12.70
N MET A 71 -0.71 5.87 12.94
CA MET A 71 0.38 6.06 11.98
C MET A 71 0.61 4.79 11.14
N THR A 72 -0.35 4.52 10.25
CA THR A 72 -0.37 3.33 9.39
C THR A 72 -0.39 3.64 7.90
N SER A 73 -0.18 4.91 7.51
CA SER A 73 -0.14 5.36 6.12
C SER A 73 0.73 6.59 5.94
N ASP A 74 1.21 6.81 4.71
CA ASP A 74 1.88 8.06 4.29
C ASP A 74 0.83 9.18 4.08
N CYS A 75 0.33 9.72 5.19
CA CYS A 75 -0.70 10.77 5.22
C CYS A 75 -0.16 12.14 5.64
N LEU A 76 1.15 12.25 5.89
CA LEU A 76 1.81 13.47 6.33
C LEU A 76 2.91 13.89 5.36
N THR A 77 3.10 15.20 5.21
CA THR A 77 4.37 15.75 4.80
C THR A 77 5.22 15.98 6.04
N VAL A 78 6.40 15.37 6.09
CA VAL A 78 7.34 15.50 7.22
C VAL A 78 8.68 16.02 6.71
N THR A 79 9.21 17.04 7.40
CA THR A 79 10.56 17.55 7.14
C THR A 79 11.38 17.62 8.42
N ARG A 80 12.71 17.51 8.30
CA ARG A 80 13.69 17.86 9.34
C ARG A 80 14.63 18.90 8.77
N ASN A 81 14.74 20.04 9.44
CA ASN A 81 15.56 21.18 9.00
C ASN A 81 15.30 21.55 7.53
N GLY A 82 14.03 21.46 7.09
CA GLY A 82 13.61 21.74 5.71
C GLY A 82 13.75 20.56 4.73
N GLU A 83 14.46 19.49 5.09
CA GLU A 83 14.61 18.31 4.21
C GLU A 83 13.46 17.31 4.41
N LYS A 84 12.83 16.87 3.31
CA LYS A 84 11.75 15.89 3.36
C LYS A 84 12.22 14.54 3.89
N ILE A 85 11.45 13.97 4.81
CA ILE A 85 11.60 12.61 5.31
C ILE A 85 10.54 11.74 4.64
N GLN A 86 10.98 10.62 4.06
CA GLN A 86 10.07 9.65 3.46
C GLN A 86 9.39 8.82 4.53
N TYR A 87 8.16 8.42 4.26
CA TYR A 87 7.46 7.43 5.07
C TYR A 87 8.21 6.09 5.02
N ASP A 88 8.31 5.47 6.18
CA ASP A 88 9.04 4.24 6.45
C ASP A 88 8.27 3.36 7.46
N GLY A 89 6.94 3.46 7.42
CA GLY A 89 6.02 2.68 8.23
C GLY A 89 5.54 1.40 7.54
N ILE A 90 4.36 0.93 7.94
CA ILE A 90 3.68 -0.23 7.35
C ILE A 90 2.89 0.19 6.10
N TYR A 91 2.83 -0.68 5.09
CA TYR A 91 1.90 -0.60 3.95
C TYR A 91 0.99 -1.83 3.94
N MET A 92 -0.26 -1.69 3.51
CA MET A 92 -1.35 -2.62 3.85
C MET A 92 -2.36 -2.78 2.70
N LYS A 93 -2.38 -3.90 1.98
CA LYS A 93 -3.49 -4.15 1.05
C LYS A 93 -4.77 -4.54 1.80
N ARG A 94 -5.83 -3.73 1.70
CA ARG A 94 -7.16 -3.97 2.29
C ARG A 94 -8.23 -4.28 1.24
N SER A 95 -9.32 -4.93 1.67
CA SER A 95 -10.55 -5.00 0.88
C SER A 95 -11.25 -3.64 0.80
N LEU A 96 -12.29 -3.51 -0.02
CA LEU A 96 -13.14 -2.32 0.01
C LEU A 96 -13.68 -2.08 1.43
N PRO A 97 -13.74 -0.82 1.90
CA PRO A 97 -14.13 -0.52 3.27
C PRO A 97 -15.59 -0.88 3.55
N GLY A 98 -15.83 -1.49 4.71
CA GLY A 98 -17.16 -1.68 5.27
C GLY A 98 -17.65 -0.41 6.02
N PRO A 99 -18.93 -0.32 6.38
CA PRO A 99 -19.47 0.81 7.14
C PRO A 99 -18.75 1.10 8.46
N ASP A 100 -18.17 0.09 9.10
CA ASP A 100 -17.42 0.17 10.36
C ASP A 100 -16.06 0.88 10.23
N GLU A 101 -15.61 1.07 8.99
CA GLU A 101 -14.40 1.81 8.67
C GLU A 101 -14.65 3.32 8.52
N PHE A 102 -15.92 3.73 8.52
CA PHE A 102 -16.30 5.13 8.48
C PHE A 102 -16.69 5.66 9.87
N LEU A 103 -16.33 6.91 10.13
CA LEU A 103 -16.71 7.68 11.29
C LEU A 103 -17.78 8.70 10.90
N LEU A 104 -18.97 8.61 11.48
CA LEU A 104 -20.02 9.62 11.28
C LEU A 104 -19.65 10.91 12.03
N MET A 105 -19.65 12.02 11.31
CA MET A 105 -19.43 13.36 11.82
C MET A 105 -20.68 14.20 11.57
N ALA A 106 -21.26 14.76 12.64
CA ALA A 106 -22.34 15.72 12.53
C ALA A 106 -21.86 17.05 11.91
N ALA A 107 -22.79 17.85 11.38
CA ALA A 107 -22.49 19.23 10.95
C ALA A 107 -21.78 20.03 12.07
N GLY A 108 -20.67 20.69 11.73
CA GLY A 108 -19.86 21.45 12.69
C GLY A 108 -18.99 20.64 13.65
N GLN A 109 -19.12 19.30 13.67
CA GLN A 109 -18.39 18.45 14.62
C GLN A 109 -16.89 18.40 14.32
N THR A 110 -16.09 18.36 15.39
CA THR A 110 -14.68 17.97 15.34
C THR A 110 -14.49 16.60 15.98
N VAL A 111 -13.77 15.72 15.28
CA VAL A 111 -13.32 14.43 15.80
C VAL A 111 -11.81 14.46 15.98
N SER A 112 -11.29 13.67 16.90
CA SER A 112 -9.87 13.72 17.27
C SER A 112 -9.29 12.34 17.56
N SER A 113 -7.99 12.22 17.36
CA SER A 113 -7.23 10.99 17.59
C SER A 113 -5.79 11.34 18.00
N THR A 114 -5.05 10.36 18.52
CA THR A 114 -3.62 10.50 18.79
C THR A 114 -2.84 9.49 17.97
N PHE A 115 -1.63 9.85 17.55
CA PHE A 115 -0.78 9.01 16.72
C PHE A 115 0.70 9.22 17.03
N ASP A 116 1.50 8.15 16.89
CA ASP A 116 2.96 8.18 17.11
C ASP A 116 3.69 8.35 15.77
N VAL A 117 4.16 9.56 15.48
CA VAL A 117 4.82 9.89 14.19
C VAL A 117 6.10 9.07 14.00
N SER A 118 6.79 8.72 15.09
CA SER A 118 8.03 7.93 15.04
C SER A 118 7.83 6.49 14.57
N MET A 119 6.59 6.01 14.46
CA MET A 119 6.30 4.71 13.84
C MET A 119 6.51 4.74 12.32
N GLY A 120 6.20 5.87 11.69
CA GLY A 120 6.17 6.03 10.23
C GLY A 120 7.30 6.88 9.67
N TYR A 121 7.88 7.81 10.42
CA TYR A 121 8.91 8.73 9.92
C TYR A 121 10.17 8.69 10.79
N ASP A 122 11.35 8.82 10.14
CA ASP A 122 12.64 8.73 10.83
C ASP A 122 12.91 9.94 11.74
N MET A 123 12.71 9.71 13.04
CA MET A 123 12.92 10.70 14.11
C MET A 123 14.15 10.36 14.96
N THR A 124 15.11 9.61 14.40
CA THR A 124 16.32 9.17 15.11
C THR A 124 17.41 10.23 15.20
N LYS A 125 17.27 11.36 14.52
CA LYS A 125 18.25 12.46 14.56
C LYS A 125 17.63 13.71 15.15
N ALA A 126 18.43 14.46 15.89
CA ALA A 126 18.03 15.76 16.41
C ALA A 126 17.79 16.78 15.29
N GLY A 127 16.94 17.77 15.56
CA GLY A 127 16.66 18.89 14.66
C GLY A 127 15.24 19.43 14.82
N THR A 128 14.95 20.45 14.02
CA THR A 128 13.61 21.04 13.92
C THR A 128 12.78 20.20 12.95
N TYR A 129 11.69 19.63 13.44
CA TYR A 129 10.74 18.87 12.64
C TYR A 129 9.51 19.70 12.33
N SER A 130 8.99 19.56 11.11
CA SER A 130 7.73 20.15 10.67
C SER A 130 6.86 19.06 10.05
N ILE A 131 5.61 18.94 10.51
CA ILE A 131 4.64 17.97 10.01
C ILE A 131 3.33 18.63 9.60
N ALA A 132 2.74 18.19 8.50
CA ALA A 132 1.42 18.63 8.05
C ALA A 132 0.66 17.45 7.45
N VAL A 133 -0.67 17.44 7.57
CA VAL A 133 -1.50 16.51 6.82
C VAL A 133 -1.41 16.84 5.33
N ASP A 134 -1.19 15.83 4.50
CA ASP A 134 -1.33 15.90 3.05
C ASP A 134 -1.81 14.54 2.53
N THR A 135 -3.13 14.38 2.41
CA THR A 135 -3.74 13.10 2.02
C THR A 135 -5.05 13.33 1.25
N TYR A 136 -5.69 12.25 0.84
CA TYR A 136 -7.05 12.27 0.30
C TYR A 136 -8.01 11.66 1.32
N LEU A 137 -9.01 12.44 1.72
CA LEU A 137 -10.10 12.01 2.59
C LEU A 137 -11.24 11.48 1.73
N GLU A 138 -11.59 10.21 1.95
CA GLU A 138 -12.78 9.61 1.36
C GLU A 138 -13.96 9.76 2.32
N TYR A 139 -15.13 10.17 1.82
CA TYR A 139 -16.30 10.45 2.64
C TYR A 139 -17.62 10.18 1.91
N ALA A 140 -18.70 9.98 2.67
CA ALA A 140 -20.08 9.84 2.17
C ALA A 140 -21.00 10.85 2.86
N VAL A 141 -22.07 11.26 2.18
CA VAL A 141 -23.10 12.14 2.77
C VAL A 141 -24.00 11.30 3.69
N GLY A 142 -24.19 11.75 4.93
CA GLY A 142 -24.99 11.06 5.94
C GLY A 142 -24.32 9.81 6.50
N SER A 143 -25.12 8.96 7.15
CA SER A 143 -24.66 7.71 7.76
C SER A 143 -24.57 6.57 6.75
N VAL A 144 -23.47 5.82 6.78
CA VAL A 144 -23.28 4.61 5.96
C VAL A 144 -23.64 3.31 6.69
N LYS A 145 -24.15 3.41 7.93
CA LYS A 145 -24.51 2.25 8.75
C LYS A 145 -25.54 1.37 8.04
N GLY A 146 -25.22 0.09 7.86
CA GLY A 146 -26.10 -0.89 7.20
C GLY A 146 -26.00 -0.96 5.67
N LEU A 147 -25.08 -0.20 5.05
CA LEU A 147 -24.75 -0.31 3.63
C LEU A 147 -23.67 -1.38 3.37
N ASN A 148 -23.41 -1.70 2.09
CA ASN A 148 -22.37 -2.67 1.67
C ASN A 148 -22.52 -4.08 2.29
N VAL A 149 -23.77 -4.50 2.54
CA VAL A 149 -24.14 -5.86 2.92
C VAL A 149 -24.80 -6.57 1.71
N PRO A 150 -24.77 -7.92 1.64
CA PRO A 150 -25.40 -8.65 0.54
C PRO A 150 -26.85 -8.21 0.31
N GLY A 151 -27.18 -7.85 -0.94
CA GLY A 151 -28.52 -7.36 -1.31
C GLY A 151 -28.80 -5.87 -1.04
N LYS A 152 -27.81 -5.10 -0.56
CA LYS A 152 -27.92 -3.63 -0.40
C LYS A 152 -26.98 -2.89 -1.35
N PRO A 153 -27.26 -1.61 -1.67
CA PRO A 153 -26.35 -0.76 -2.42
C PRO A 153 -24.96 -0.67 -1.75
N GLY A 154 -23.93 -0.54 -2.58
CA GLY A 154 -22.58 -0.18 -2.12
C GLY A 154 -22.54 1.23 -1.51
N ILE A 155 -21.45 1.56 -0.82
CA ILE A 155 -21.26 2.90 -0.27
C ILE A 155 -20.80 3.79 -1.43
N GLN A 156 -21.57 4.84 -1.71
CA GLN A 156 -21.15 5.88 -2.64
C GLN A 156 -20.33 6.92 -1.90
N THR A 157 -19.09 7.11 -2.33
CA THR A 157 -18.15 8.01 -1.67
C THR A 157 -17.62 9.08 -2.61
N LYS A 158 -17.15 10.16 -2.02
CA LYS A 158 -16.39 11.22 -2.64
C LYS A 158 -14.99 11.28 -2.04
N ILE A 159 -14.03 11.79 -2.80
CA ILE A 159 -12.66 12.01 -2.36
C ILE A 159 -12.36 13.51 -2.40
N ALA A 160 -11.96 14.08 -1.27
CA ALA A 160 -11.45 15.45 -1.18
C ALA A 160 -9.97 15.45 -0.75
N HIS A 161 -9.19 16.41 -1.25
CA HIS A 161 -7.86 16.64 -0.72
C HIS A 161 -7.97 17.20 0.69
N LEU A 162 -7.18 16.67 1.62
CA LEU A 162 -7.12 17.13 3.00
C LEU A 162 -5.70 17.57 3.32
N SER A 163 -5.58 18.82 3.77
CA SER A 163 -4.33 19.39 4.24
C SER A 163 -4.51 20.08 5.59
N SER A 164 -3.40 20.29 6.29
CA SER A 164 -3.36 21.10 7.50
C SER A 164 -2.24 22.15 7.43
N PRO A 165 -2.31 23.20 8.25
CA PRO A 165 -1.11 23.96 8.59
C PRO A 165 -0.02 23.04 9.15
N ALA A 166 1.24 23.47 9.00
CA ALA A 166 2.38 22.74 9.52
C ALA A 166 2.53 22.96 11.03
N GLU A 167 2.67 21.88 11.77
CA GLU A 167 3.02 21.86 13.19
C GLU A 167 4.53 21.66 13.34
N VAL A 168 5.18 22.45 14.18
CA VAL A 168 6.65 22.49 14.32
C VAL A 168 7.07 22.15 15.75
N PHE A 169 8.03 21.26 15.89
CA PHE A 169 8.59 20.86 17.19
C PHE A 169 10.06 20.48 17.09
N GLN A 170 10.75 20.45 18.24
CA GLN A 170 12.15 20.04 18.33
C GLN A 170 12.29 18.56 18.69
N VAL A 171 13.23 17.87 18.04
CA VAL A 171 13.71 16.56 18.49
C VAL A 171 15.14 16.71 18.99
N ILE A 172 15.37 16.30 20.22
CA ILE A 172 16.65 16.43 20.92
C ILE A 172 17.34 15.06 21.00
N ALA A 173 18.66 15.05 20.81
CA ALA A 173 19.46 13.83 20.87
C ALA A 173 19.38 13.16 22.25
N ASN A 174 19.43 11.83 22.23
CA ASN A 174 19.54 10.95 23.38
C ASN A 174 20.42 9.77 22.93
N ASP A 175 21.09 9.07 23.85
CA ASP A 175 21.92 7.91 23.55
C ASP A 175 21.11 6.76 22.90
N LEU A 176 19.80 6.72 23.18
CA LEU A 176 18.87 5.79 22.59
C LEU A 176 18.05 6.45 21.50
N THR A 177 17.81 5.70 20.42
CA THR A 177 16.96 6.15 19.32
C THR A 177 15.83 5.17 19.07
N LYS A 178 14.64 5.69 18.82
CA LYS A 178 13.48 4.90 18.44
C LYS A 178 13.39 4.80 16.92
N ARG A 179 13.55 3.57 16.42
CA ARG A 179 13.46 3.24 15.00
C ARG A 179 12.01 3.14 14.52
N THR A 180 11.79 3.53 13.26
CA THR A 180 10.54 3.30 12.53
C THR A 180 10.19 1.82 12.41
N LEU A 181 8.96 1.51 12.03
CA LEU A 181 8.59 0.11 11.75
C LEU A 181 9.43 -0.49 10.60
N GLY A 182 9.69 0.27 9.53
CA GLY A 182 10.50 -0.14 8.39
C GLY A 182 11.96 -0.41 8.76
N GLN A 183 12.62 0.52 9.47
CA GLN A 183 13.98 0.34 9.97
C GLN A 183 14.10 -0.93 10.83
N ARG A 184 13.12 -1.18 11.71
CA ARG A 184 13.08 -2.42 12.53
C ARG A 184 12.91 -3.66 11.66
N ALA A 185 12.04 -3.62 10.66
CA ALA A 185 11.79 -4.74 9.77
C ALA A 185 13.05 -5.11 8.95
N ARG A 186 13.73 -4.11 8.36
CA ARG A 186 15.00 -4.29 7.63
C ARG A 186 16.11 -4.84 8.53
N SER A 187 16.28 -4.25 9.72
CA SER A 187 17.28 -4.70 10.70
C SER A 187 17.10 -6.18 11.09
N LEU A 188 15.85 -6.64 11.25
CA LEU A 188 15.53 -8.03 11.57
C LEU A 188 15.76 -8.97 10.39
N GLU A 189 15.62 -8.49 9.15
CA GLU A 189 15.92 -9.27 7.96
C GLU A 189 17.43 -9.44 7.77
N ASP A 190 18.21 -8.37 7.91
CA ASP A 190 19.66 -8.39 7.73
C ASP A 190 20.36 -9.32 8.73
N ARG A 191 19.95 -9.28 10.01
CA ARG A 191 20.48 -10.19 11.04
C ARG A 191 20.25 -11.66 10.67
N LYS A 192 19.10 -11.99 10.09
CA LYS A 192 18.80 -13.37 9.65
C LYS A 192 19.62 -13.75 8.42
N ARG A 193 19.75 -12.85 7.44
CA ARG A 193 20.60 -13.06 6.26
C ARG A 193 22.06 -13.32 6.64
N PHE A 194 22.59 -12.58 7.62
CA PHE A 194 23.94 -12.78 8.14
C PHE A 194 24.11 -14.13 8.84
N SER A 195 23.16 -14.49 9.71
CA SER A 195 23.13 -15.80 10.39
C SER A 195 23.12 -16.96 9.39
N ASP A 196 22.26 -16.90 8.36
CA ASP A 196 22.14 -17.94 7.35
C ASP A 196 23.42 -18.06 6.50
N LYS A 197 24.05 -16.94 6.13
CA LYS A 197 25.33 -16.93 5.40
C LYS A 197 26.49 -17.49 6.24
N SER A 198 26.55 -17.14 7.53
CA SER A 198 27.57 -17.64 8.46
C SER A 198 27.45 -19.16 8.65
N PHE A 199 26.23 -19.66 8.85
CA PHE A 199 25.97 -21.10 8.95
C PHE A 199 26.31 -21.85 7.65
N SER A 200 25.91 -21.30 6.49
CA SER A 200 26.21 -21.90 5.19
C SER A 200 27.71 -21.96 4.90
N ARG A 201 28.47 -20.91 5.25
CA ARG A 201 29.94 -20.87 5.06
C ARG A 201 30.68 -21.83 6.00
N ARG A 202 30.10 -22.14 7.17
CA ARG A 202 30.63 -23.14 8.10
C ARG A 202 30.36 -24.58 7.63
N MET A 203 29.30 -24.80 6.84
CA MET A 203 28.92 -26.11 6.30
C MET A 203 29.52 -26.42 4.91
N LEU A 204 29.86 -25.41 4.11
CA LEU A 204 30.38 -25.58 2.74
C LEU A 204 31.84 -25.12 2.67
N GLY A 205 32.75 -26.05 2.38
CA GLY A 205 34.16 -25.76 2.05
C GLY A 205 34.32 -24.93 0.76
N PRO A 206 35.58 -24.62 0.34
CA PRO A 206 35.84 -23.69 -0.75
C PRO A 206 35.15 -24.14 -2.04
N LYS A 207 34.30 -23.27 -2.61
CA LYS A 207 33.65 -23.54 -3.90
C LYS A 207 34.67 -23.35 -5.03
N ARG A 208 34.81 -24.37 -5.89
CA ARG A 208 35.51 -24.26 -7.18
C ARG A 208 34.76 -23.29 -8.11
N PRO A 209 35.45 -22.58 -9.03
CA PRO A 209 34.78 -21.67 -9.96
C PRO A 209 33.96 -22.46 -10.98
N LEU A 210 32.69 -22.11 -11.12
CA LEU A 210 31.85 -22.55 -12.23
C LEU A 210 32.11 -21.60 -13.41
N SER A 211 32.50 -22.19 -14.54
CA SER A 211 32.70 -21.51 -15.81
C SER A 211 31.43 -20.79 -16.26
N GLU A 212 31.58 -19.54 -16.69
CA GLU A 212 30.55 -18.76 -17.37
C GLU A 212 30.22 -19.43 -18.72
N GLN A 213 28.97 -19.86 -18.86
CA GLN A 213 28.34 -20.05 -20.17
C GLN A 213 27.19 -19.07 -20.28
N ASN A 214 27.38 -18.10 -21.17
CA ASN A 214 26.35 -17.21 -21.67
C ASN A 214 25.42 -18.01 -22.58
N ASP A 215 24.20 -18.21 -22.14
CA ASP A 215 23.05 -18.47 -23.00
C ASP A 215 21.86 -17.68 -22.46
N ALA A 216 21.30 -16.80 -23.28
CA ALA A 216 20.13 -15.99 -22.98
C ALA A 216 18.84 -16.84 -22.99
N ALA A 217 18.79 -17.86 -22.13
CA ALA A 217 17.54 -18.49 -21.73
C ALA A 217 16.82 -17.54 -20.75
N ALA A 218 15.49 -17.43 -20.83
CA ALA A 218 14.71 -16.65 -19.89
C ALA A 218 15.00 -17.11 -18.44
N VAL A 219 15.79 -16.32 -17.70
CA VAL A 219 16.20 -16.66 -16.34
C VAL A 219 14.95 -16.74 -15.46
N ALA A 220 14.69 -17.92 -14.90
CA ALA A 220 13.55 -18.14 -14.01
C ALA A 220 13.71 -17.32 -12.71
N PRO A 221 12.61 -16.87 -12.08
CA PRO A 221 12.69 -16.14 -10.83
C PRO A 221 13.28 -17.02 -9.73
N LEU A 222 14.03 -16.42 -8.80
CA LEU A 222 14.50 -17.16 -7.64
C LEU A 222 13.32 -17.66 -6.80
N GLY A 223 13.48 -18.84 -6.22
CA GLY A 223 12.40 -19.47 -5.46
C GLY A 223 11.97 -18.67 -4.22
N ALA A 224 10.67 -18.53 -4.04
CA ALA A 224 10.06 -17.98 -2.83
C ALA A 224 10.30 -18.83 -1.57
N ILE A 225 10.57 -18.17 -0.44
CA ILE A 225 10.57 -18.77 0.90
C ILE A 225 9.19 -18.55 1.51
N VAL A 226 8.47 -19.62 1.86
CA VAL A 226 7.12 -19.51 2.46
C VAL A 226 7.16 -20.04 3.90
N LYS A 227 6.67 -19.27 4.87
CA LYS A 227 6.72 -19.58 6.31
C LYS A 227 5.31 -19.58 6.92
N HIS A 228 5.17 -20.27 8.05
CA HIS A 228 3.90 -20.38 8.81
C HIS A 228 2.72 -20.90 7.97
N CYS A 229 2.99 -21.82 7.04
CA CYS A 229 2.04 -22.27 6.03
C CYS A 229 1.91 -23.80 5.98
N THR A 230 0.77 -24.26 5.49
CA THR A 230 0.55 -25.66 5.09
C THR A 230 1.31 -26.00 3.81
N ALA A 231 1.46 -27.30 3.49
CA ALA A 231 2.09 -27.73 2.25
C ALA A 231 1.35 -27.21 0.99
N SER A 232 0.01 -27.16 1.04
CA SER A 232 -0.81 -26.61 -0.04
C SER A 232 -0.59 -25.12 -0.22
N GLN A 233 -0.62 -24.35 0.87
CA GLN A 233 -0.30 -22.91 0.85
C GLN A 233 1.09 -22.66 0.28
N ARG A 234 2.10 -23.44 0.70
CA ARG A 234 3.47 -23.33 0.19
C ARG A 234 3.56 -23.54 -1.33
N ARG A 235 2.90 -24.57 -1.87
CA ARG A 235 2.89 -24.82 -3.32
C ARG A 235 2.18 -23.70 -4.08
N ALA A 236 0.97 -23.36 -3.64
CA ALA A 236 0.17 -22.30 -4.25
C ALA A 236 0.90 -20.95 -4.26
N THR A 237 1.52 -20.53 -3.15
CA THR A 237 2.27 -19.27 -3.09
C THR A 237 3.50 -19.29 -4.00
N LYS A 238 4.21 -20.42 -4.14
CA LYS A 238 5.33 -20.53 -5.10
C LYS A 238 4.87 -20.42 -6.55
N GLU A 239 3.71 -20.96 -6.88
CA GLU A 239 3.11 -20.82 -8.21
C GLU A 239 2.69 -19.36 -8.47
N VAL A 240 2.01 -18.73 -7.51
CA VAL A 240 1.60 -17.32 -7.60
C VAL A 240 2.81 -16.39 -7.70
N HIS A 241 3.90 -16.66 -6.97
CA HIS A 241 5.14 -15.90 -7.07
C HIS A 241 5.74 -15.93 -8.48
N ARG A 242 5.75 -17.10 -9.13
CA ARG A 242 6.21 -17.22 -10.52
C ARG A 242 5.28 -16.47 -11.47
N ALA A 243 3.96 -16.57 -11.27
CA ALA A 243 3.00 -15.82 -12.07
C ALA A 243 3.20 -14.31 -11.92
N ALA A 244 3.39 -13.81 -10.70
CA ALA A 244 3.67 -12.39 -10.45
C ALA A 244 4.95 -11.93 -11.17
N TYR A 245 6.03 -12.73 -11.13
CA TYR A 245 7.24 -12.44 -11.91
C TYR A 245 6.94 -12.32 -13.42
N HIS A 246 6.22 -13.27 -14.00
CA HIS A 246 5.89 -13.25 -15.42
C HIS A 246 4.99 -12.06 -15.78
N SER A 247 3.97 -11.76 -14.98
CA SER A 247 3.09 -10.60 -15.21
C SER A 247 3.82 -9.27 -15.08
N ILE A 248 4.69 -9.12 -14.07
CA ILE A 248 5.56 -7.94 -13.90
C ILE A 248 6.49 -7.79 -15.10
N LYS A 249 7.10 -8.88 -15.56
CA LYS A 249 7.97 -8.87 -16.74
C LYS A 249 7.22 -8.49 -18.01
N SER A 250 6.00 -9.00 -18.21
CA SER A 250 5.14 -8.66 -19.35
C SER A 250 4.62 -7.22 -19.30
N ALA A 251 4.46 -6.65 -18.10
CA ALA A 251 4.03 -5.25 -17.96
C ALA A 251 5.06 -4.24 -18.50
N ILE A 252 6.35 -4.55 -18.42
CA ILE A 252 7.45 -3.65 -18.86
C ILE A 252 7.28 -3.24 -20.33
N PRO A 253 7.16 -4.16 -21.31
CA PRO A 253 6.90 -3.79 -22.70
C PRO A 253 5.45 -3.34 -22.94
N ASP A 254 4.46 -3.86 -22.20
CA ASP A 254 3.04 -3.47 -22.36
C ASP A 254 2.80 -1.98 -22.04
N LEU A 255 3.59 -1.41 -21.12
CA LEU A 255 3.58 0.02 -20.82
C LEU A 255 3.82 0.91 -22.07
N GLU A 256 4.67 0.49 -23.01
CA GLU A 256 4.89 1.21 -24.27
C GLU A 256 3.88 0.79 -25.34
N ASN A 257 3.57 -0.52 -25.42
CA ASN A 257 2.74 -1.09 -26.48
C ASN A 257 1.23 -0.85 -26.30
N ASN A 258 0.78 -0.52 -25.09
CA ASN A 258 -0.63 -0.37 -24.76
C ASN A 258 -0.94 0.96 -24.03
N PRO A 259 -0.87 2.10 -24.73
CA PRO A 259 -1.12 3.41 -24.14
C PRO A 259 -2.54 3.56 -23.58
N GLY A 260 -3.51 2.76 -24.05
CA GLY A 260 -4.86 2.72 -23.49
C GLY A 260 -4.89 2.16 -22.05
N ARG A 261 -4.13 1.10 -21.79
CA ARG A 261 -3.97 0.54 -20.44
C ARG A 261 -3.21 1.51 -19.53
N VAL A 262 -2.14 2.14 -20.03
CA VAL A 262 -1.42 3.18 -19.28
C VAL A 262 -2.36 4.32 -18.92
N LYS A 263 -3.15 4.83 -19.87
CA LYS A 263 -4.11 5.90 -19.60
C LYS A 263 -5.14 5.49 -18.54
N THR A 264 -5.55 4.22 -18.53
CA THR A 264 -6.53 3.70 -17.56
C THR A 264 -5.98 3.66 -16.13
N TRP A 265 -4.74 3.19 -15.96
CA TRP A 265 -4.18 2.92 -14.63
C TRP A 265 -3.13 3.91 -14.16
N PHE A 266 -2.52 4.69 -15.03
CA PHE A 266 -1.53 5.69 -14.65
C PHE A 266 -1.89 7.09 -15.15
N GLY A 267 -2.76 7.20 -16.16
CA GLY A 267 -3.19 8.48 -16.72
C GLY A 267 -2.11 9.10 -17.58
N GLU A 268 -2.03 10.43 -17.59
CA GLU A 268 -0.98 11.18 -18.30
C GLU A 268 0.30 11.25 -17.46
N THR A 269 1.04 10.15 -17.41
CA THR A 269 2.33 10.04 -16.71
C THR A 269 3.47 9.67 -17.66
N PRO A 270 4.72 10.06 -17.35
CA PRO A 270 5.87 9.51 -18.05
C PRO A 270 5.95 7.99 -17.86
N VAL A 271 5.76 7.23 -18.94
CA VAL A 271 5.78 5.75 -18.94
C VAL A 271 7.02 5.21 -18.24
N LYS A 272 8.18 5.79 -18.53
CA LYS A 272 9.49 5.45 -17.93
C LYS A 272 9.48 5.36 -16.40
N ASP A 273 8.64 6.13 -15.71
CA ASP A 273 8.63 6.14 -14.26
C ASP A 273 7.87 4.93 -13.68
N ALA A 274 6.83 4.45 -14.37
CA ALA A 274 6.18 3.18 -14.04
C ALA A 274 7.07 2.00 -14.43
N THR A 275 7.75 2.09 -15.58
CA THR A 275 8.70 1.07 -16.06
C THR A 275 9.78 0.78 -15.03
N LYS A 276 10.41 1.82 -14.45
CA LYS A 276 11.44 1.66 -13.41
C LYS A 276 10.97 0.85 -12.20
N ILE A 277 9.70 0.99 -11.81
CA ILE A 277 9.15 0.25 -10.66
C ILE A 277 8.95 -1.23 -11.02
N PHE A 278 8.40 -1.53 -12.21
CA PHE A 278 8.31 -2.91 -12.68
C PHE A 278 9.69 -3.56 -12.90
N GLU A 279 10.63 -2.86 -13.52
CA GLU A 279 12.02 -3.31 -13.69
C GLU A 279 12.67 -3.62 -12.34
N LYS A 280 12.46 -2.76 -11.33
CA LYS A 280 13.02 -3.02 -10.00
C LYS A 280 12.44 -4.26 -9.35
N MET A 281 11.14 -4.50 -9.50
CA MET A 281 10.50 -5.72 -9.01
C MET A 281 10.99 -6.96 -9.77
N GLU A 282 11.07 -6.90 -11.10
CA GLU A 282 11.58 -7.98 -11.95
C GLU A 282 13.01 -8.37 -11.56
N GLU A 283 13.90 -7.37 -11.46
CA GLU A 283 15.31 -7.55 -11.13
C GLU A 283 15.47 -8.30 -9.81
N ILE A 284 14.74 -7.88 -8.78
CA ILE A 284 14.81 -8.47 -7.43
C ILE A 284 14.17 -9.86 -7.41
N LEU A 285 13.05 -10.09 -8.10
CA LEU A 285 12.45 -11.44 -8.20
C LEU A 285 13.39 -12.41 -8.94
N ARG A 286 14.20 -11.92 -9.88
CA ARG A 286 15.20 -12.71 -10.60
C ARG A 286 16.47 -12.95 -9.80
N SER A 287 16.85 -12.07 -8.88
CA SER A 287 18.18 -12.07 -8.24
C SER A 287 18.18 -12.27 -6.72
N ASP A 288 17.05 -12.12 -6.04
CA ASP A 288 16.92 -12.32 -4.59
C ASP A 288 15.67 -13.13 -4.23
N LYS A 289 15.68 -13.74 -3.03
CA LYS A 289 14.53 -14.51 -2.53
C LYS A 289 13.55 -13.60 -1.82
N ILE A 290 12.27 -13.72 -2.17
CA ILE A 290 11.17 -13.11 -1.41
C ILE A 290 10.65 -14.11 -0.35
N THR A 291 10.45 -13.60 0.86
CA THR A 291 9.84 -14.34 1.96
C THR A 291 8.38 -13.99 2.13
N TYR A 292 7.50 -14.98 2.06
CA TYR A 292 6.08 -14.85 2.37
C TYR A 292 5.78 -15.50 3.71
N VAL A 293 5.11 -14.77 4.60
CA VAL A 293 4.74 -15.22 5.95
C VAL A 293 3.22 -15.24 6.04
N PHE A 294 2.61 -16.40 6.30
CA PHE A 294 1.18 -16.44 6.59
C PHE A 294 0.91 -15.95 8.02
N GLY A 295 0.01 -14.98 8.15
CA GLY A 295 -0.23 -14.23 9.38
C GLY A 295 0.81 -13.14 9.63
N GLY A 296 0.81 -12.60 10.85
CA GLY A 296 1.66 -11.48 11.23
C GLY A 296 0.96 -10.64 12.30
N LYS A 297 1.74 -9.92 13.11
CA LYS A 297 1.20 -9.16 14.24
C LYS A 297 0.29 -7.98 13.84
N TYR A 298 0.33 -7.56 12.58
CA TYR A 298 -0.47 -6.46 12.04
C TYR A 298 -1.58 -6.94 11.11
N CYS A 299 -1.84 -8.24 11.01
CA CYS A 299 -2.96 -8.71 10.19
C CYS A 299 -4.29 -8.39 10.87
N GLU A 300 -5.13 -7.63 10.18
CA GLU A 300 -6.53 -7.38 10.54
C GLU A 300 -7.48 -8.23 9.68
N LYS A 301 -8.79 -8.18 9.99
CA LYS A 301 -9.79 -9.12 9.43
C LYS A 301 -10.01 -8.96 7.93
N ASP A 302 -9.87 -7.74 7.44
CA ASP A 302 -10.16 -7.23 6.10
C ASP A 302 -8.88 -7.06 5.26
N MET A 303 -7.71 -7.19 5.88
CA MET A 303 -6.42 -7.13 5.20
C MET A 303 -6.15 -8.37 4.35
N PHE A 304 -5.70 -8.13 3.12
CA PHE A 304 -5.11 -9.14 2.26
C PHE A 304 -3.66 -9.40 2.65
N ALA A 305 -2.85 -8.35 2.75
CA ALA A 305 -1.44 -8.46 3.06
C ALA A 305 -0.89 -7.16 3.67
N TYR A 306 0.36 -7.21 4.11
CA TYR A 306 1.12 -6.02 4.46
C TYR A 306 2.63 -6.25 4.26
N THR A 307 3.37 -5.16 4.16
CA THR A 307 4.83 -5.17 4.02
C THR A 307 5.47 -3.93 4.67
N PHE A 308 6.80 -3.87 4.60
CA PHE A 308 7.58 -2.69 4.99
C PHE A 308 8.53 -2.31 3.84
N PRO A 309 8.72 -1.00 3.58
CA PRO A 309 9.58 -0.53 2.51
C PRO A 309 11.03 -1.02 2.67
N GLY A 310 11.65 -1.37 1.54
CA GLY A 310 13.01 -1.89 1.47
C GLY A 310 13.22 -3.32 2.01
N THR A 311 12.17 -4.05 2.40
CA THR A 311 12.29 -5.45 2.83
C THR A 311 12.10 -6.43 1.67
N ARG A 312 12.37 -7.72 1.88
CA ARG A 312 11.97 -8.80 0.95
C ARG A 312 10.95 -9.71 1.63
N LYS A 313 10.10 -9.13 2.50
CA LYS A 313 9.17 -9.90 3.32
C LYS A 313 7.76 -9.36 3.23
N ILE A 314 6.84 -10.21 2.78
CA ILE A 314 5.42 -9.92 2.67
C ILE A 314 4.65 -10.82 3.64
N TYR A 315 3.72 -10.22 4.39
CA TYR A 315 2.86 -10.93 5.33
C TYR A 315 1.48 -11.10 4.71
N LEU A 316 0.97 -12.34 4.70
CA LEU A 316 -0.26 -12.75 4.02
C LEU A 316 -1.36 -12.98 5.05
N CYS A 317 -2.39 -12.14 5.01
CA CYS A 317 -3.48 -12.11 5.98
C CYS A 317 -4.71 -12.91 5.52
N LYS A 318 -5.82 -12.80 6.24
CA LYS A 318 -6.99 -13.68 6.08
C LYS A 318 -7.68 -13.48 4.73
N SER A 319 -7.79 -12.24 4.24
CA SER A 319 -8.47 -11.97 2.96
C SER A 319 -7.68 -12.55 1.77
N TYR A 320 -6.35 -12.53 1.81
CA TYR A 320 -5.51 -13.12 0.75
C TYR A 320 -5.80 -14.60 0.54
N GLN A 321 -6.08 -15.34 1.61
CA GLN A 321 -6.33 -16.78 1.49
C GLN A 321 -7.59 -17.08 0.67
N LYS A 322 -8.59 -16.19 0.77
CA LYS A 322 -9.89 -16.28 0.10
C LYS A 322 -9.86 -15.77 -1.35
N SER A 323 -8.82 -15.01 -1.73
CA SER A 323 -8.70 -14.45 -3.07
C SER A 323 -8.53 -15.54 -4.14
N PRO A 324 -9.08 -15.31 -5.35
CA PRO A 324 -8.76 -16.09 -6.54
C PRO A 324 -7.26 -16.15 -6.78
N LYS A 325 -6.79 -17.19 -7.44
CA LYS A 325 -5.34 -17.41 -7.57
C LYS A 325 -4.68 -16.48 -8.60
N LEU A 326 -5.24 -16.37 -9.81
CA LEU A 326 -4.58 -15.75 -10.97
C LEU A 326 -5.51 -14.90 -11.85
N SER A 327 -6.82 -14.92 -11.63
CA SER A 327 -7.79 -14.29 -12.52
C SER A 327 -8.80 -13.45 -11.75
N GLY A 328 -9.38 -12.48 -12.46
CA GLY A 328 -10.20 -11.44 -11.85
C GLY A 328 -9.35 -10.45 -11.07
N PHE A 329 -10.02 -9.48 -10.46
CA PHE A 329 -9.37 -8.46 -9.64
C PHE A 329 -9.14 -8.93 -8.20
N ASP A 330 -8.18 -8.29 -7.53
CA ASP A 330 -7.77 -8.63 -6.15
C ASP A 330 -7.38 -10.12 -6.01
N ASN A 331 -6.76 -10.66 -7.05
CA ASN A 331 -6.30 -12.03 -7.08
C ASN A 331 -4.92 -12.12 -6.38
N LYS A 332 -4.52 -13.33 -6.00
CA LYS A 332 -3.28 -13.54 -5.23
C LYS A 332 -2.04 -13.02 -5.97
N MET A 333 -2.00 -13.09 -7.31
CA MET A 333 -0.89 -12.56 -8.11
C MET A 333 -0.85 -11.03 -8.09
N GLY A 334 -2.00 -10.39 -8.27
CA GLY A 334 -2.17 -8.94 -8.14
C GLY A 334 -1.75 -8.43 -6.76
N ILE A 335 -2.26 -9.07 -5.70
CA ILE A 335 -1.91 -8.72 -4.32
C ILE A 335 -0.41 -8.87 -4.05
N LEU A 336 0.25 -9.90 -4.59
CA LEU A 336 1.71 -10.01 -4.44
C LEU A 336 2.42 -8.87 -5.17
N THR A 337 1.94 -8.47 -6.35
CA THR A 337 2.51 -7.34 -7.11
C THR A 337 2.33 -6.02 -6.38
N HIS A 338 1.17 -5.78 -5.78
CA HIS A 338 0.89 -4.63 -4.91
C HIS A 338 1.93 -4.52 -3.79
N GLU A 339 2.10 -5.57 -3.00
CA GLU A 339 3.02 -5.58 -1.86
C GLU A 339 4.50 -5.50 -2.28
N LEU A 340 4.86 -6.10 -3.42
CA LEU A 340 6.20 -5.95 -3.99
C LEU A 340 6.47 -4.50 -4.40
N SER A 341 5.48 -3.80 -4.93
CA SER A 341 5.63 -2.40 -5.34
C SER A 341 5.95 -1.49 -4.14
N HIS A 342 5.35 -1.72 -2.97
CA HIS A 342 5.72 -1.03 -1.74
C HIS A 342 7.14 -1.37 -1.28
N ALA A 343 7.42 -2.67 -1.18
CA ALA A 343 8.66 -3.18 -0.60
C ALA A 343 9.88 -2.81 -1.45
N LEU A 344 9.73 -2.74 -2.77
CA LEU A 344 10.83 -2.63 -3.72
C LEU A 344 10.80 -1.32 -4.54
N GLY A 345 9.61 -0.79 -4.81
CA GLY A 345 9.39 0.39 -5.65
C GLY A 345 9.00 1.65 -4.90
N HIS A 346 8.80 1.57 -3.58
CA HIS A 346 8.37 2.70 -2.73
C HIS A 346 7.10 3.38 -3.26
N THR A 347 6.13 2.58 -3.69
CA THR A 347 4.75 3.02 -3.87
C THR A 347 4.06 3.16 -2.50
N ASP A 348 2.92 3.83 -2.48
CA ASP A 348 2.08 4.13 -1.35
C ASP A 348 0.66 3.58 -1.54
N ASP A 349 -0.11 3.60 -0.45
CA ASP A 349 -1.53 3.27 -0.41
C ASP A 349 -2.37 4.55 -0.50
N LYS A 350 -2.46 5.15 -1.69
CA LYS A 350 -3.20 6.40 -1.89
C LYS A 350 -4.70 6.17 -1.95
N LEU A 351 -5.17 5.13 -2.65
CA LEU A 351 -6.57 4.74 -2.77
C LEU A 351 -6.68 3.24 -3.08
N TYR A 352 -7.78 2.61 -2.63
CA TYR A 352 -8.07 1.21 -2.94
C TYR A 352 -9.26 1.06 -3.88
N GLY A 353 -9.22 0.03 -4.70
CA GLY A 353 -10.30 -0.36 -5.60
C GLY A 353 -10.20 0.27 -6.98
N GLN A 354 -10.66 -0.47 -7.99
CA GLN A 354 -10.49 -0.14 -9.40
C GLN A 354 -11.07 1.23 -9.77
N SER A 355 -12.29 1.52 -9.31
CA SER A 355 -12.97 2.79 -9.61
C SER A 355 -12.19 3.99 -9.07
N ALA A 356 -11.73 3.91 -7.81
CA ALA A 356 -10.91 4.95 -7.19
C ALA A 356 -9.56 5.11 -7.90
N CYS A 357 -8.91 4.00 -8.29
CA CYS A 357 -7.63 4.01 -8.99
C CYS A 357 -7.69 4.59 -10.40
N LYS A 358 -8.74 4.28 -11.17
CA LYS A 358 -9.00 4.90 -12.48
C LYS A 358 -9.25 6.40 -12.36
N GLN A 359 -9.99 6.81 -11.33
CA GLN A 359 -10.24 8.22 -11.06
C GLN A 359 -8.97 8.95 -10.62
N LEU A 360 -8.12 8.30 -9.81
CA LEU A 360 -6.80 8.83 -9.42
C LEU A 360 -5.91 9.02 -10.64
N ALA A 361 -5.87 8.04 -11.55
CA ALA A 361 -5.12 8.14 -12.80
C ALA A 361 -5.61 9.33 -13.65
N LYS A 362 -6.92 9.55 -13.73
CA LYS A 362 -7.51 10.67 -14.47
C LYS A 362 -7.25 12.04 -13.83
N LYS A 363 -7.29 12.14 -12.49
CA LYS A 363 -7.31 13.43 -11.76
C LYS A 363 -5.95 13.82 -11.19
N ALA A 364 -5.15 12.86 -10.76
CA ALA A 364 -3.83 13.06 -10.20
C ALA A 364 -2.85 11.97 -10.68
N PRO A 365 -2.46 11.97 -11.98
CA PRO A 365 -1.62 10.93 -12.57
C PRO A 365 -0.32 10.67 -11.80
N ARG A 366 0.34 11.72 -11.29
CA ARG A 366 1.54 11.60 -10.45
C ARG A 366 1.31 10.83 -9.14
N ARG A 367 0.10 10.88 -8.57
CA ARG A 367 -0.29 10.10 -7.39
C ARG A 367 -0.68 8.67 -7.77
N ALA A 368 -1.33 8.46 -8.92
CA ALA A 368 -1.59 7.11 -9.45
C ALA A 368 -0.28 6.34 -9.71
N LEU A 369 0.73 7.00 -10.26
CA LEU A 369 2.08 6.45 -10.43
C LEU A 369 2.73 6.02 -9.10
N LYS A 370 2.30 6.61 -7.98
CA LYS A 370 2.74 6.28 -6.63
C LYS A 370 1.78 5.35 -5.90
N ASN A 371 0.69 4.88 -6.48
CA ASN A 371 -0.30 4.05 -5.80
C ASN A 371 -0.12 2.57 -6.15
N ALA A 372 0.01 1.69 -5.15
CA ALA A 372 0.30 0.27 -5.37
C ALA A 372 -0.83 -0.48 -6.10
N ASP A 373 -2.10 -0.19 -5.80
CA ASP A 373 -3.27 -0.77 -6.49
C ASP A 373 -3.24 -0.48 -8.01
N ASN A 374 -2.69 0.66 -8.44
CA ASN A 374 -2.58 0.97 -9.87
C ASN A 374 -1.60 0.00 -10.58
N TYR A 375 -0.55 -0.48 -9.92
CA TYR A 375 0.35 -1.50 -10.47
C TYR A 375 -0.29 -2.88 -10.45
N GLU A 376 -1.01 -3.23 -9.38
CA GLU A 376 -1.80 -4.46 -9.30
C GLU A 376 -2.81 -4.54 -10.44
N TYR A 377 -3.66 -3.55 -10.61
CA TYR A 377 -4.69 -3.59 -11.64
C TYR A 377 -4.11 -3.48 -13.06
N PHE A 378 -2.96 -2.84 -13.23
CA PHE A 378 -2.25 -2.89 -14.50
C PHE A 378 -1.88 -4.34 -14.87
N VAL A 379 -1.27 -5.10 -13.95
CA VAL A 379 -0.88 -6.49 -14.22
C VAL A 379 -2.06 -7.46 -14.29
N GLU A 380 -3.13 -7.23 -13.53
CA GLU A 380 -4.34 -8.05 -13.53
C GLU A 380 -5.18 -7.89 -14.81
N THR A 381 -4.94 -6.81 -15.57
CA THR A 381 -5.63 -6.56 -16.83
C THR A 381 -4.81 -6.92 -18.06
N LEU A 382 -3.56 -7.40 -17.90
CA LEU A 382 -2.75 -7.90 -19.01
C LEU A 382 -3.51 -8.99 -19.77
N GLY A 383 -3.51 -8.87 -21.10
CA GLY A 383 -4.21 -9.77 -22.04
C GLY A 383 -3.26 -10.75 -22.67
#